data_AF-A0A8R7QD95-F1
#
_entry.id   AF-A0A8R7QD95-F1
#
_cell.length_a   1.000
_cell.length_b   1.000
_cell.length_c   1.000
_cell.angle_alpha   90.00
_cell.angle_beta   90.00
_cell.angle_gamma   90.00
#
_symmetry.space_group_name_H-M   'P 1'
#
loop_
_entity.id
_entity.type
_entity.pdbx_description
1 polymer ?
#
loop_
_entity_poly.entity_id
_entity_poly.type
_entity_poly.pdbx_seq_one_letter_code
_entity_poly.pdbx_strand_id
1 'polypeptide(L)'
;MLPWSLRSAARRLAAATRAAASAAVAARSPAPAPWQERPPAVEDREERAAVWEDDHWPRRRPRRSDFSCTTKASTDHSGLTRQLLDFQHDTVDETDGGYDPFSQLKERFTDFKQRNYVENFTNYQKLAEQQTPEFMVVACADSRVCPTSILGLQPGDAFTVRNVANLVPPYEVLLI
;
A
#
# COMPACT_ATOMS: atom_id res chain seq x y z
N MET A 1 -50.93 18.47 -39.06
CA MET A 1 -49.81 19.34 -38.67
C MET A 1 -49.76 19.42 -37.15
N LEU A 2 -48.71 18.93 -36.48
CA LEU A 2 -48.64 19.00 -35.01
C LEU A 2 -48.40 20.44 -34.53
N PRO A 3 -49.09 20.90 -33.45
CA PRO A 3 -48.90 22.23 -32.88
C PRO A 3 -47.48 22.45 -32.37
N TRP A 4 -47.03 23.72 -32.40
CA TRP A 4 -45.66 24.14 -32.11
C TRP A 4 -45.14 23.66 -30.75
N SER A 5 -46.01 23.65 -29.72
CA SER A 5 -45.69 23.21 -28.35
C SER A 5 -45.31 21.73 -28.26
N LEU A 6 -45.95 20.87 -29.05
CA LEU A 6 -45.62 19.44 -29.08
C LEU A 6 -44.29 19.19 -29.82
N ARG A 7 -43.99 19.99 -30.85
CA ARG A 7 -42.70 19.88 -31.57
C ARG A 7 -41.52 20.40 -30.76
N SER A 8 -41.72 21.40 -29.90
CA SER A 8 -40.69 21.89 -28.99
C SER A 8 -40.48 20.94 -27.81
N ALA A 9 -41.55 20.36 -27.25
CA ALA A 9 -41.45 19.32 -26.23
C ALA A 9 -40.72 18.07 -26.75
N ALA A 10 -41.06 17.59 -27.95
CA ALA A 10 -40.38 16.44 -28.58
C ALA A 10 -38.88 16.70 -28.84
N ARG A 11 -38.53 17.92 -29.26
CA ARG A 11 -37.12 18.30 -29.45
C ARG A 11 -36.34 18.37 -28.13
N ARG A 12 -36.96 18.84 -27.05
CA ARG A 12 -36.37 18.85 -25.71
C ARG A 12 -36.15 17.44 -25.17
N LEU A 13 -37.12 16.55 -25.35
CA LEU A 13 -36.99 15.15 -24.95
C LEU A 13 -35.87 14.45 -25.73
N ALA A 14 -35.81 14.65 -27.05
CA ALA A 14 -34.77 14.08 -27.91
C ALA A 14 -33.37 14.68 -27.68
N ALA A 15 -33.28 15.90 -27.12
CA ALA A 15 -32.01 16.50 -26.70
C ALA A 15 -31.57 15.95 -25.33
N ALA A 16 -32.51 15.79 -24.40
CA ALA A 16 -32.24 15.22 -23.08
C ALA A 16 -31.79 13.75 -23.17
N THR A 17 -32.40 12.94 -24.05
CA THR A 17 -31.99 11.54 -24.26
C THR A 17 -30.60 11.43 -24.90
N ARG A 18 -30.25 12.32 -25.83
CA ARG A 18 -28.89 12.40 -26.40
C ARG A 18 -27.84 12.84 -25.39
N ALA A 19 -28.16 13.82 -24.55
CA ALA A 19 -27.27 14.26 -23.48
C ALA A 19 -27.02 13.14 -22.45
N ALA A 20 -28.07 12.42 -22.06
CA ALA A 20 -27.94 11.26 -21.17
C ALA A 20 -27.14 10.11 -21.79
N ALA A 21 -27.30 9.85 -23.09
CA ALA A 21 -26.53 8.83 -23.80
C ALA A 21 -25.03 9.19 -23.90
N SER A 22 -24.68 10.46 -24.19
CA SER A 22 -23.27 10.90 -24.21
C SER A 22 -22.61 10.87 -22.83
N ALA A 23 -23.35 11.18 -21.76
CA ALA A 23 -22.82 11.08 -20.40
C ALA A 23 -22.52 9.63 -19.99
N ALA A 24 -23.37 8.67 -20.42
CA ALA A 24 -23.14 7.24 -20.17
C ALA A 24 -21.93 6.67 -20.92
N VAL A 25 -21.59 7.22 -22.10
CA VAL A 25 -20.40 6.81 -22.87
C VAL A 25 -19.11 7.40 -22.27
N ALA A 26 -19.15 8.62 -21.73
CA ALA A 26 -17.98 9.27 -21.13
C ALA A 26 -17.58 8.69 -19.76
N ALA A 27 -18.49 8.01 -19.05
CA ALA A 27 -18.23 7.40 -17.74
C ALA A 27 -17.65 5.98 -17.80
N ARG A 28 -17.42 5.42 -19.00
CA ARG A 28 -16.66 4.18 -19.16
C ARG A 28 -15.19 4.50 -19.32
N SER A 29 -14.46 4.57 -18.21
CA SER A 29 -13.01 4.48 -18.22
C SER A 29 -12.58 3.25 -19.04
N PRO A 30 -11.55 3.36 -19.90
CA PRO A 30 -11.04 2.19 -20.60
C PRO A 30 -10.58 1.16 -19.56
N ALA A 31 -10.99 -0.10 -19.75
CA ALA A 31 -10.46 -1.20 -18.95
C ALA A 31 -8.92 -1.20 -19.03
N PRO A 32 -8.21 -1.48 -17.93
CA PRO A 32 -6.76 -1.62 -17.99
C PRO A 32 -6.39 -2.68 -19.02
N ALA A 33 -5.35 -2.41 -19.82
CA ALA A 33 -4.91 -3.30 -20.88
C ALA A 33 -4.67 -4.73 -20.33
N PRO A 34 -5.04 -5.79 -21.08
CA PRO A 34 -4.77 -7.15 -20.65
C PRO A 34 -3.27 -7.40 -20.52
N TRP A 35 -2.88 -8.05 -19.42
CA TRP A 35 -1.52 -8.39 -19.04
C TRP A 35 -0.82 -9.17 -20.15
N GLN A 36 0.06 -8.48 -20.90
CA GLN A 36 1.03 -9.16 -21.73
C GLN A 36 2.03 -9.83 -20.79
N GLU A 37 2.01 -11.16 -20.78
CA GLU A 37 3.05 -11.98 -20.14
C GLU A 37 4.40 -11.55 -20.70
N ARG A 38 5.24 -10.96 -19.84
CA ARG A 38 6.65 -10.77 -20.15
C ARG A 38 7.28 -12.16 -20.25
N PRO A 39 8.00 -12.49 -21.33
CA PRO A 39 8.72 -13.76 -21.40
C PRO A 39 9.74 -13.82 -20.24
N PRO A 40 10.03 -15.02 -19.71
CA PRO A 40 11.03 -15.19 -18.67
C PRO A 40 12.35 -14.61 -19.16
N ALA A 41 13.00 -13.80 -18.32
CA ALA A 41 14.32 -13.27 -18.60
C ALA A 41 15.30 -14.44 -18.72
N VAL A 42 15.60 -14.83 -19.96
CA VAL A 42 16.71 -15.72 -20.27
C VAL A 42 17.98 -14.90 -20.05
N GLU A 43 18.87 -15.49 -19.25
CA GLU A 43 20.17 -14.97 -18.84
C GLU A 43 21.01 -14.45 -20.01
N ASP A 44 21.51 -13.22 -19.89
CA ASP A 44 22.82 -12.85 -20.42
C ASP A 44 23.66 -12.31 -19.26
N ARG A 45 24.42 -13.26 -18.71
CA ARG A 45 25.49 -13.05 -17.75
C ARG A 45 26.69 -12.52 -18.52
N GLU A 46 26.87 -11.19 -18.56
CA GLU A 46 28.17 -10.59 -18.90
C GLU A 46 28.40 -9.26 -18.14
N GLU A 47 29.19 -9.39 -17.08
CA GLU A 47 30.23 -8.44 -16.64
C GLU A 47 29.95 -6.94 -16.71
N ARG A 48 29.31 -6.40 -15.67
CA ARG A 48 29.75 -5.12 -15.08
C ARG A 48 29.80 -5.25 -13.56
N ALA A 49 30.93 -5.76 -13.07
CA ALA A 49 31.38 -5.45 -11.73
C ALA A 49 31.56 -3.93 -11.67
N ALA A 50 30.56 -3.24 -11.12
CA ALA A 50 30.74 -1.87 -10.67
C ALA A 50 31.74 -1.96 -9.52
N VAL A 51 32.99 -1.64 -9.85
CA VAL A 51 34.01 -1.22 -8.89
C VAL A 51 33.37 -0.10 -8.08
N TRP A 52 33.04 -0.39 -6.83
CA TRP A 52 32.73 0.66 -5.85
C TRP A 52 34.07 1.29 -5.51
N GLU A 53 34.45 2.33 -6.25
CA GLU A 53 35.59 3.17 -5.85
C GLU A 53 35.31 3.72 -4.45
N ASP A 54 36.33 3.60 -3.60
CA ASP A 54 36.37 4.04 -2.21
C ASP A 54 36.05 5.53 -2.08
N ASP A 55 34.76 5.87 -2.04
CA ASP A 55 34.31 7.20 -1.65
C ASP A 55 34.64 7.37 -0.16
N HIS A 56 35.71 8.12 0.07
CA HIS A 56 36.22 8.58 1.34
C HIS A 56 35.11 9.20 2.22
N TRP A 57 34.41 8.35 2.99
CA TRP A 57 33.60 8.83 4.09
C TRP A 57 34.50 9.56 5.10
N PRO A 58 34.21 10.82 5.46
CA PRO A 58 35.04 11.54 6.42
C PRO A 58 35.00 10.83 7.77
N ARG A 59 36.14 10.23 8.14
CA ARG A 59 36.39 9.67 9.48
C ARG A 59 36.53 10.79 10.52
N ARG A 60 35.42 11.43 10.88
CA ARG A 60 35.32 12.13 12.17
C ARG A 60 34.43 11.30 13.08
N ARG A 61 35.05 10.46 13.92
CA ARG A 61 34.36 9.80 15.02
C ARG A 61 33.94 10.88 16.03
N PRO A 62 32.64 11.06 16.31
CA PRO A 62 32.25 11.61 17.60
C PRO A 62 32.67 10.56 18.65
N ARG A 63 33.29 11.02 19.74
CA ARG A 63 33.48 10.21 20.94
C ARG A 63 32.15 9.53 21.26
N ARG A 64 32.23 8.23 21.58
CA ARG A 64 31.16 7.40 22.11
C ARG A 64 30.43 8.15 23.23
N SER A 65 29.37 8.88 22.88
CA SER A 65 28.34 9.29 23.82
C SER A 65 27.37 8.13 23.84
N ASP A 66 27.27 7.47 24.99
CA ASP A 66 26.43 6.32 25.21
C ASP A 66 24.98 6.62 24.79
N PHE A 67 24.60 6.23 23.57
CA PHE A 67 23.20 6.10 23.20
C PHE A 67 22.69 4.82 23.84
N SER A 68 22.45 4.90 25.15
CA SER A 68 21.56 4.00 25.85
C SER A 68 20.14 4.28 25.36
N CYS A 69 19.80 3.79 24.17
CA CYS A 69 18.41 3.66 23.74
C CYS A 69 17.81 2.46 24.49
N THR A 70 17.62 2.61 25.79
CA THR A 70 16.70 1.73 26.51
C THR A 70 15.31 2.19 26.10
N THR A 71 14.77 1.58 25.05
CA THR A 71 13.33 1.68 24.82
C THR A 71 12.66 1.12 26.07
N LYS A 72 11.98 2.00 26.81
CA LYS A 72 11.17 1.64 27.99
C LYS A 72 10.10 0.59 27.68
N ALA A 73 9.93 0.22 26.41
CA ALA A 73 9.07 -0.87 25.96
C ALA A 73 9.49 -2.26 26.48
N SER A 74 10.74 -2.45 26.93
CA SER A 74 11.25 -3.78 27.29
C SER A 74 11.38 -4.04 28.80
N THR A 75 11.06 -3.10 29.68
CA THR A 75 11.20 -3.31 31.13
C THR A 75 9.86 -3.00 31.79
N ASP A 76 8.99 -4.02 31.83
CA ASP A 76 7.90 -4.27 32.78
C ASP A 76 6.74 -5.00 32.07
N HIS A 77 6.84 -6.33 31.96
CA HIS A 77 5.82 -7.16 31.31
C HIS A 77 4.65 -7.55 32.23
N SER A 78 4.65 -7.14 33.50
CA SER A 78 3.57 -7.44 34.46
C SER A 78 2.62 -6.27 34.72
N GLY A 79 2.97 -5.04 34.34
CA GLY A 79 2.12 -3.85 34.49
C GLY A 79 1.14 -3.63 33.33
N LEU A 80 1.54 -3.98 32.11
CA LEU A 80 0.73 -3.74 30.91
C LEU A 80 -0.56 -4.57 30.87
N THR A 81 -0.55 -5.77 31.44
CA THR A 81 -1.75 -6.62 31.49
C THR A 81 -2.84 -6.04 32.40
N ARG A 82 -2.47 -5.30 33.44
CA ARG A 82 -3.45 -4.64 34.32
C ARG A 82 -3.98 -3.36 33.68
N GLN A 83 -3.12 -2.60 33.01
CA GLN A 83 -3.51 -1.39 32.27
C GLN A 83 -4.33 -1.69 31.01
N LEU A 84 -4.19 -2.89 30.41
CA LEU A 84 -5.02 -3.37 29.30
C LEU A 84 -6.43 -3.81 29.71
N LEU A 85 -6.61 -4.24 30.97
CA LEU A 85 -7.93 -4.55 31.52
C LEU A 85 -8.69 -3.29 31.97
N ASP A 86 -7.96 -2.19 32.19
CA ASP A 86 -8.52 -0.87 32.49
C ASP A 86 -8.79 -0.01 31.24
N PHE A 87 -8.43 -0.50 30.04
CA PHE A 87 -9.16 -0.11 28.83
C PHE A 87 -10.52 -0.79 28.88
N GLN A 88 -11.34 -0.35 29.83
CA GLN A 88 -12.78 -0.39 29.68
C GLN A 88 -13.04 0.23 28.31
N HIS A 89 -13.34 -0.65 27.36
CA HIS A 89 -13.96 -0.25 26.13
C HIS A 89 -15.28 0.36 26.61
N ASP A 90 -15.28 1.68 26.79
CA ASP A 90 -16.50 2.46 26.92
C ASP A 90 -17.27 2.17 25.64
N THR A 91 -18.08 1.11 25.67
CA THR A 91 -19.13 0.92 24.70
C THR A 91 -20.12 2.02 25.00
N VAL A 92 -19.83 3.19 24.45
CA VAL A 92 -20.79 4.27 24.30
C VAL A 92 -21.81 3.74 23.29
N ASP A 93 -22.76 2.96 23.80
CA ASP A 93 -24.00 2.67 23.12
C ASP A 93 -24.90 3.88 23.39
N GLU A 94 -24.87 4.88 22.51
CA GLU A 94 -26.02 5.70 22.13
C GLU A 94 -25.75 6.34 20.74
N THR A 95 -26.73 6.21 19.85
CA THR A 95 -26.66 6.48 18.41
C THR A 95 -26.40 7.95 18.06
N ASP A 96 -25.26 8.21 17.42
CA ASP A 96 -25.08 9.25 16.40
C ASP A 96 -24.20 8.64 15.29
N GLY A 97 -24.24 9.12 14.05
CA GLY A 97 -23.55 8.52 12.89
C GLY A 97 -22.02 8.56 12.97
N GLY A 98 -21.43 7.86 13.94
CA GLY A 98 -20.04 7.88 14.32
C GLY A 98 -19.20 7.05 13.37
N TYR A 99 -18.20 7.69 12.77
CA TYR A 99 -17.21 7.02 11.93
C TYR A 99 -16.40 6.03 12.78
N ASP A 100 -16.59 4.73 12.53
CA ASP A 100 -15.72 3.67 13.04
C ASP A 100 -14.59 3.39 12.03
N PRO A 101 -13.33 3.73 12.34
CA PRO A 101 -12.20 3.47 11.45
C PRO A 101 -12.04 1.98 11.12
N PHE A 102 -12.39 1.08 12.04
CA PHE A 102 -12.28 -0.37 11.81
C PHE A 102 -13.33 -0.87 10.83
N SER A 103 -14.54 -0.34 10.87
CA SER A 103 -15.57 -0.61 9.86
C SER A 103 -15.10 -0.18 8.46
N GLN A 104 -14.48 1.00 8.33
CA GLN A 104 -13.91 1.42 7.05
C GLN A 104 -12.76 0.50 6.59
N LEU A 105 -11.90 0.05 7.50
CA LEU A 105 -10.81 -0.86 7.14
C LEU A 105 -11.35 -2.22 6.65
N LYS A 106 -12.39 -2.75 7.28
CA LYS A 106 -13.06 -4.00 6.85
C LYS A 106 -13.68 -3.85 5.46
N GLU A 107 -14.34 -2.73 5.20
CA GLU A 107 -14.91 -2.42 3.89
C GLU A 107 -13.81 -2.37 2.81
N ARG A 108 -12.72 -1.62 3.06
CA ARG A 108 -11.58 -1.54 2.13
C ARG A 108 -10.93 -2.89 1.85
N PHE A 109 -10.79 -3.74 2.86
CA PHE A 109 -10.27 -5.09 2.67
C PHE A 109 -11.22 -5.96 1.84
N THR A 110 -12.52 -5.83 2.07
CA THR A 110 -13.55 -6.54 1.27
C THR A 110 -13.51 -6.09 -0.18
N ASP A 111 -13.38 -4.79 -0.44
CA ASP A 111 -13.18 -4.22 -1.78
C ASP A 111 -11.91 -4.76 -2.44
N PHE A 112 -10.80 -4.80 -1.71
CA PHE A 112 -9.55 -5.39 -2.19
C PHE A 112 -9.74 -6.86 -2.59
N LYS A 113 -10.46 -7.65 -1.78
CA LYS A 113 -10.74 -9.05 -2.14
C LYS A 113 -11.51 -9.15 -3.45
N GLN A 114 -12.56 -8.35 -3.60
CA GLN A 114 -13.44 -8.43 -4.76
C GLN A 114 -12.77 -7.96 -6.05
N ARG A 115 -12.00 -6.86 -5.98
CA ARG A 115 -11.45 -6.19 -7.16
C ARG A 115 -10.03 -6.59 -7.51
N ASN A 116 -9.21 -6.98 -6.55
CA ASN A 116 -7.80 -7.28 -6.80
C ASN A 116 -7.49 -8.76 -6.61
N TYR A 117 -7.91 -9.34 -5.49
CA TYR A 117 -7.59 -10.74 -5.18
C TYR A 117 -8.28 -11.72 -6.13
N VAL A 118 -9.57 -11.54 -6.42
CA VAL A 118 -10.32 -12.41 -7.34
C VAL A 118 -9.79 -12.32 -8.77
N GLU A 119 -9.48 -11.11 -9.26
CA GLU A 119 -8.94 -10.93 -10.61
C GLU A 119 -7.55 -11.55 -10.79
N ASN A 120 -6.73 -11.53 -9.73
CA ASN A 120 -5.35 -12.06 -9.75
C ASN A 120 -5.22 -13.36 -8.94
N PHE A 121 -6.30 -14.13 -8.83
CA PHE A 121 -6.38 -15.29 -7.94
C PHE A 121 -5.23 -16.29 -8.14
N THR A 122 -4.89 -16.59 -9.40
CA THR A 122 -3.78 -17.50 -9.73
C THR A 122 -2.43 -16.98 -9.24
N ASN A 123 -2.18 -15.67 -9.29
CA ASN A 123 -0.94 -15.09 -8.78
C ASN A 123 -0.88 -15.22 -7.25
N TYR A 124 -1.97 -14.87 -6.57
CA TYR A 124 -2.06 -15.01 -5.12
C TYR A 124 -1.98 -16.47 -4.65
N GLN A 125 -2.49 -17.43 -5.43
CA GLN A 125 -2.34 -18.86 -5.13
C GLN A 125 -0.87 -19.28 -5.17
N LYS A 126 -0.12 -18.87 -6.21
CA LYS A 126 1.33 -19.13 -6.29
C LYS A 126 2.09 -18.47 -5.14
N LEU A 127 1.76 -17.21 -4.82
CA LEU A 127 2.37 -16.48 -3.69
C LEU A 127 2.05 -17.11 -2.33
N ALA A 128 0.91 -17.78 -2.19
CA ALA A 128 0.55 -18.50 -0.97
C ALA A 128 1.38 -19.78 -0.77
N GLU A 129 1.87 -20.39 -1.85
CA GLU A 129 2.79 -21.53 -1.79
C GLU A 129 4.22 -21.06 -1.48
N GLN A 130 4.71 -20.04 -2.21
CA GLN A 130 6.06 -19.51 -2.03
C GLN A 130 6.19 -18.06 -2.53
N GLN A 131 7.01 -17.26 -1.83
CA GLN A 131 7.46 -15.95 -2.28
C GLN A 131 8.95 -15.98 -2.64
N THR A 132 9.33 -15.32 -3.74
CA THR A 132 10.72 -15.16 -4.21
C THR A 132 10.99 -13.72 -4.67
N PRO A 133 10.93 -12.73 -3.75
CA PRO A 133 11.11 -11.33 -4.11
C PRO A 133 12.52 -11.04 -4.62
N GLU A 134 12.62 -10.29 -5.71
CA GLU A 134 13.91 -9.86 -6.29
C GLU A 134 14.55 -8.73 -5.47
N PHE A 135 13.74 -7.93 -4.78
CA PHE A 135 14.18 -6.73 -4.08
C PHE A 135 13.92 -6.81 -2.57
N MET A 136 14.84 -6.23 -1.79
CA MET A 136 14.59 -5.85 -0.40
C MET A 136 14.55 -4.33 -0.30
N VAL A 137 13.46 -3.77 0.21
CA VAL A 137 13.25 -2.32 0.32
C VAL A 137 13.20 -1.90 1.78
N VAL A 138 14.11 -1.00 2.19
CA VAL A 138 14.06 -0.34 3.51
C VAL A 138 13.46 1.06 3.32
N ALA A 139 12.28 1.29 3.87
CA ALA A 139 11.53 2.53 3.71
C ALA A 139 11.14 3.17 5.05
N CYS A 140 10.76 4.44 5.02
CA CYS A 140 10.34 5.15 6.22
C CYS A 140 8.92 4.72 6.64
N ALA A 141 8.67 4.72 7.96
CA ALA A 141 7.33 4.50 8.55
C ALA A 141 6.34 5.64 8.23
N ASP A 142 6.79 6.75 7.65
CA ASP A 142 5.97 7.88 7.24
C ASP A 142 4.85 7.44 6.27
N SER A 143 3.60 7.79 6.59
CA SER A 143 2.40 7.36 5.86
C SER A 143 2.31 7.91 4.44
N ARG A 144 3.08 8.96 4.11
CA ARG A 144 3.11 9.59 2.78
C ARG A 144 3.96 8.80 1.78
N VAL A 145 4.83 7.91 2.27
CA VAL A 145 5.78 7.16 1.46
C VAL A 145 5.54 5.65 1.56
N CYS A 146 4.54 5.18 0.82
CA CYS A 146 4.30 3.75 0.62
C CYS A 146 5.17 3.24 -0.56
N PRO A 147 6.19 2.39 -0.34
CA PRO A 147 7.08 1.94 -1.40
C PRO A 147 6.33 1.17 -2.49
N THR A 148 5.35 0.34 -2.13
CA THR A 148 4.50 -0.40 -3.09
C THR A 148 3.79 0.54 -4.06
N SER A 149 3.22 1.64 -3.56
CA SER A 149 2.49 2.60 -4.40
C SER A 149 3.41 3.51 -5.21
N ILE A 150 4.52 3.97 -4.62
CA ILE A 150 5.45 4.90 -5.29
C ILE A 150 6.19 4.21 -6.43
N LEU A 151 6.61 2.95 -6.22
CA LEU A 151 7.42 2.20 -7.18
C LEU A 151 6.57 1.30 -8.09
N GLY A 152 5.25 1.22 -7.87
CA GLY A 152 4.36 0.37 -8.65
C GLY A 152 4.56 -1.14 -8.45
N LEU A 153 5.11 -1.54 -7.30
CA LEU A 153 5.41 -2.93 -6.99
C LEU A 153 4.12 -3.76 -6.87
N GLN A 154 4.17 -4.97 -7.41
CA GLN A 154 3.13 -5.98 -7.25
C GLN A 154 3.39 -6.84 -6.00
N PRO A 155 2.35 -7.52 -5.49
CA PRO A 155 2.53 -8.53 -4.46
C PRO A 155 3.56 -9.58 -4.90
N GLY A 156 4.59 -9.78 -4.09
CA GLY A 156 5.69 -10.71 -4.37
C GLY A 156 6.96 -10.07 -4.93
N ASP A 157 6.92 -8.84 -5.44
CA ASP A 157 8.09 -8.21 -6.08
C ASP A 157 9.20 -7.83 -5.08
N ALA A 158 8.81 -7.39 -3.87
CA ALA A 158 9.76 -6.90 -2.87
C ALA A 158 9.42 -7.30 -1.44
N PHE A 159 10.45 -7.69 -0.70
CA PHE A 159 10.39 -7.79 0.76
C PHE A 159 10.64 -6.40 1.37
N THR A 160 9.64 -5.85 2.06
CA THR A 160 9.70 -4.46 2.54
C THR A 160 9.84 -4.39 4.06
N VAL A 161 10.84 -3.64 4.54
CA VAL A 161 11.01 -3.26 5.95
C VAL A 161 10.73 -1.78 6.09
N ARG A 162 9.87 -1.39 7.05
CA ARG A 162 9.56 0.01 7.32
C ARG A 162 9.90 0.37 8.77
N ASN A 163 10.75 1.37 8.96
CA ASN A 163 11.11 1.86 10.29
C ASN A 163 11.26 3.40 10.30
N VAL A 164 11.51 3.97 11.49
CA VAL A 164 11.71 5.42 11.62
C VAL A 164 13.00 5.83 10.91
N ALA A 165 12.89 6.79 9.99
CA ALA A 165 14.01 7.31 9.21
C ALA A 165 14.77 6.26 8.38
N ASN A 166 14.12 5.14 8.01
CA ASN A 166 14.65 4.12 7.09
C ASN A 166 16.10 3.69 7.42
N LEU A 167 16.39 3.57 8.71
CA LEU A 167 17.73 3.29 9.22
C LEU A 167 18.07 1.82 9.06
N VAL A 168 19.33 1.55 8.68
CA VAL A 168 19.91 0.21 8.64
C VAL A 168 21.05 0.21 9.67
N PRO A 169 20.82 -0.25 10.91
CA PRO A 169 21.87 -0.29 11.91
C PRO A 169 22.98 -1.28 11.49
N PRO A 170 24.25 -1.03 11.86
CA PRO A 170 25.31 -2.00 11.62
C PRO A 170 25.02 -3.29 12.39
N TYR A 171 25.55 -4.40 11.88
CA TYR A 171 25.46 -5.67 12.60
C TYR A 171 26.26 -5.58 13.90
N GLU A 172 25.58 -5.79 15.03
CA GLU A 172 26.19 -5.93 16.33
C GLU A 172 26.15 -7.41 16.73
N VAL A 173 27.31 -8.08 16.72
CA VAL A 173 27.45 -9.33 17.46
C VAL A 173 27.40 -8.94 18.92
N LEU A 174 26.25 -9.16 19.57
CA LEU A 174 26.24 -9.23 21.01
C LEU A 174 27.12 -10.43 21.37
N LEU A 175 28.37 -10.18 21.77
CA LEU A 175 29.18 -11.17 22.47
C LEU A 175 28.51 -11.38 23.82
N ILE A 176 27.62 -12.37 23.86
CA ILE A 176 27.01 -12.91 25.08
C ILE A 176 27.97 -13.93 25.68
#